data_AF-A0A8T4JSL4-F1
#
_entry.id   AF-A0A8T4JSL4-F1
#
_cell.length_a   1.000
_cell.length_b   1.000
_cell.length_c   1.000
_cell.angle_alpha   90.00
_cell.angle_beta   90.00
_cell.angle_gamma   90.00
#
_symmetry.space_group_name_H-M   'P 1'
#
loop_
_entity.id
_entity.type
_entity.pdbx_description
1 polymer ?
#
loop_
_entity_poly.entity_id
_entity_poly.type
_entity_poly.pdbx_seq_one_letter_code
_entity_poly.pdbx_strand_id
1 'polypeptide(L)' 'MTEEKIKELYERYGRSILQMAARYQLQAEQRDEVCQQAFVKLYSCGCADWSEEQIKAWLLVTADILARNAAGR' A
#
# COMPACT_ATOMS: atom_id res chain seq x y z
N MET A 1 -3.86 7.77 -13.34
CA MET A 1 -2.66 7.04 -12.88
C MET A 1 -2.25 6.10 -14.01
N THR A 2 -0.98 6.11 -14.44
CA THR A 2 -0.48 5.18 -15.47
C THR A 2 0.18 3.95 -14.84
N GLU A 3 0.41 2.90 -15.62
CA GLU A 3 1.11 1.69 -15.15
C GLU A 3 2.56 2.00 -14.74
N GLU A 4 3.27 2.82 -15.51
CA GLU A 4 4.63 3.25 -15.20
C GLU A 4 4.65 4.00 -13.87
N LYS A 5 3.66 4.86 -13.63
CA LYS A 5 3.62 5.63 -12.39
C LYS A 5 3.37 4.74 -11.17
N ILE A 6 2.51 3.74 -11.29
CA ILE A 6 2.32 2.74 -10.22
C ILE A 6 3.61 1.97 -9.98
N LYS A 7 4.32 1.56 -11.03
CA LYS A 7 5.59 0.85 -10.90
C LYS A 7 6.63 1.68 -10.13
N GLU A 8 6.79 2.96 -10.48
CA GLU A 8 7.66 3.89 -9.75
C GLU A 8 7.28 4.02 -8.27
N LEU A 9 5.99 4.15 -7.99
CA LEU A 9 5.49 4.26 -6.62
C LEU A 9 5.69 2.96 -5.84
N TYR A 10 5.55 1.80 -6.50
CA TYR A 10 5.80 0.49 -5.91
C TYR A 10 7.26 0.31 -5.55
N GLU A 11 8.18 0.63 -6.46
CA GLU A 11 9.62 0.58 -6.21
C GLU A 11 10.02 1.53 -5.07
N ARG A 12 9.43 2.72 -5.01
CA ARG A 12 9.73 3.74 -3.99
C ARG A 12 9.15 3.41 -2.61
N TYR A 13 7.89 2.96 -2.56
CA TYR A 13 7.14 2.85 -1.31
C TYR A 13 6.84 1.42 -0.87
N GLY A 14 6.92 0.43 -1.75
CA GLY A 14 6.55 -0.97 -1.46
C GLY A 14 7.25 -1.53 -0.23
N ARG A 15 8.55 -1.26 -0.07
CA ARG A 15 9.30 -1.68 1.14
C ARG A 15 8.74 -1.06 2.42
N SER A 16 8.37 0.22 2.39
CA SER A 16 7.79 0.90 3.55
C SER A 16 6.43 0.31 3.92
N ILE A 17 5.63 -0.04 2.91
CA ILE A 17 4.32 -0.68 3.10
C ILE A 17 4.47 -2.09 3.69
N LEU A 18 5.39 -2.90 3.18
CA LEU A 18 5.70 -4.22 3.74
C LEU A 18 6.19 -4.15 5.19
N GLN A 19 7.06 -3.19 5.51
CA GLN A 19 7.54 -2.98 6.88
C GLN A 19 6.43 -2.56 7.83
N MET A 20 5.51 -1.71 7.38
CA MET A 20 4.34 -1.33 8.16
C MET A 20 3.44 -2.56 8.40
N ALA A 21 3.12 -3.35 7.37
CA ALA A 21 2.32 -4.57 7.52
C ALA A 21 2.98 -5.60 8.46
N ALA A 22 4.32 -5.67 8.50
CA ALA A 22 5.06 -6.55 9.41
C ALA A 22 4.84 -6.22 10.90
N ARG A 23 4.41 -5.01 11.24
CA ARG A 23 4.07 -4.64 12.63
C ARG A 23 2.86 -5.42 13.17
N TYR A 24 2.06 -6.00 12.28
CA TYR A 24 0.87 -6.79 12.60
C TYR A 24 1.14 -8.30 12.75
N GLN A 25 2.42 -8.72 12.79
CA GLN A 25 2.84 -10.13 12.93
C GLN A 25 2.26 -11.07 11.86
N LEU A 26 1.96 -10.51 10.68
CA LEU A 26 1.45 -11.24 9.54
C LEU A 26 2.50 -12.19 8.94
N GLN A 27 2.04 -13.30 8.36
CA GLN A 27 2.89 -14.16 7.54
C GLN A 27 3.42 -13.39 6.32
N ALA A 28 4.50 -13.87 5.70
CA ALA A 28 5.11 -13.17 4.56
C ALA A 28 4.10 -12.97 3.42
N GLU A 29 3.37 -14.03 3.08
CA GLU A 29 2.33 -14.03 2.03
C GLU A 29 1.22 -12.99 2.30
N GLN A 30 0.76 -12.90 3.56
CA GLN A 30 -0.24 -11.92 3.97
C GLN A 30 0.27 -10.47 3.87
N ARG A 31 1.57 -10.24 4.11
CA ARG A 31 2.18 -8.90 3.95
C ARG A 31 2.27 -8.51 2.49
N ASP A 32 2.65 -9.45 1.64
CA ASP A 32 2.71 -9.24 0.19
C ASP A 32 1.32 -8.94 -0.36
N GLU A 33 0.30 -9.66 0.12
CA GLU A 33 -1.10 -9.41 -0.23
C GLU A 33 -1.56 -8.01 0.20
N VAL A 34 -1.27 -7.58 1.44
CA VAL A 34 -1.57 -6.21 1.90
C VAL A 34 -0.92 -5.16 1.00
N CYS A 35 0.35 -5.35 0.66
CA CYS A 35 1.08 -4.44 -0.22
C CYS A 35 0.41 -4.36 -1.60
N GLN A 36 0.17 -5.52 -2.23
CA GLN A 36 -0.48 -5.61 -3.53
C GLN A 36 -1.86 -4.94 -3.52
N GLN A 37 -2.70 -5.26 -2.52
CA GLN A 37 -4.03 -4.67 -2.39
C GLN A 37 -3.99 -3.16 -2.22
N ALA A 38 -3.02 -2.61 -1.47
CA ALA A 38 -2.87 -1.16 -1.32
C ALA A 38 -2.58 -0.46 -2.67
N PHE A 39 -1.67 -1.00 -3.48
CA PHE A 39 -1.36 -0.44 -4.80
C PHE A 39 -2.48 -0.64 -5.83
N VAL A 40 -3.18 -1.77 -5.80
CA VAL A 40 -4.37 -2.00 -6.65
C VAL A 40 -5.49 -1.00 -6.31
N LYS A 41 -5.72 -0.74 -5.02
CA LYS A 41 -6.67 0.30 -4.60
C LYS A 41 -6.19 1.70 -5.00
N LEU A 42 -4.89 2.00 -4.91
CA LEU A 42 -4.34 3.28 -5.35
C LEU A 42 -4.61 3.51 -6.84
N TYR A 43 -4.36 2.49 -7.67
CA TYR A 43 -4.60 2.56 -9.12
C TYR A 43 -6.06 2.88 -9.48
N SER A 44 -7.01 2.36 -8.70
CA SER A 44 -8.45 2.51 -8.95
C SER A 44 -9.12 3.72 -8.26
N CYS A 45 -8.47 4.40 -7.32
CA CYS A 45 -9.11 5.43 -6.50
C CYS A 45 -9.22 6.84 -7.11
N GLY A 46 -8.84 7.03 -8.38
CA GLY A 46 -8.99 8.32 -9.07
C GLY A 46 -8.02 9.42 -8.61
N CYS A 47 -6.87 9.06 -8.04
CA CYS A 47 -5.88 9.97 -7.45
C CYS A 47 -4.87 10.59 -8.43
N ALA A 48 -5.25 10.84 -9.69
CA ALA A 48 -4.30 11.28 -10.73
C ALA A 48 -3.59 12.60 -10.40
N ASP A 49 -4.28 13.53 -9.73
CA ASP A 49 -3.78 14.87 -9.41
C ASP A 49 -3.20 14.99 -7.99
N TRP A 50 -3.06 13.88 -7.27
CA TRP A 50 -2.50 13.91 -5.93
C TRP A 50 -1.01 14.20 -5.96
N SER A 51 -0.58 15.01 -5.00
CA SER A 51 0.83 15.17 -4.67
C SER A 51 1.43 13.85 -4.17
N GLU A 52 2.75 13.75 -4.26
CA GLU A 52 3.46 12.58 -3.76
C GLU A 52 3.24 12.33 -2.25
N GLU A 53 3.13 13.40 -1.46
CA GLU A 53 2.84 13.30 -0.02
C GLU A 53 1.43 12.74 0.24
N GLN A 54 0.43 13.17 -0.53
CA GLN A 54 -0.93 12.62 -0.45
C GLN A 54 -0.95 11.14 -0.80
N ILE A 55 -0.26 10.74 -1.87
CA ILE A 55 -0.13 9.33 -2.28
C ILE A 55 0.54 8.51 -1.18
N LYS A 56 1.64 9.00 -0.61
CA LYS A 56 2.36 8.32 0.47
C LYS A 56 1.48 8.16 1.72
N ALA A 57 0.83 9.24 2.17
CA ALA A 57 -0.06 9.20 3.32
C ALA A 57 -1.21 8.22 3.11
N TRP A 58 -1.83 8.26 1.92
CA TRP A 58 -2.92 7.38 1.58
C TRP A 58 -2.50 5.90 1.52
N LEU A 59 -1.32 5.59 0.95
CA LEU A 59 -0.79 4.23 0.91
C LEU A 59 -0.54 3.69 2.31
N LEU A 60 0.04 4.49 3.21
CA LEU A 60 0.30 4.10 4.59
C LEU A 60 -1.01 3.81 5.35
N VAL A 61 -2.00 4.69 5.26
CA VAL A 61 -3.30 4.51 5.93
C VAL A 61 -4.05 3.30 5.35
N THR A 62 -4.08 3.17 4.03
CA THR A 62 -4.77 2.05 3.37
C THR A 62 -4.15 0.73 3.76
N ALA A 63 -2.83 0.63 3.72
CA ALA A 63 -2.16 -0.59 4.09
C ALA A 63 -2.29 -0.89 5.60
N ASP A 64 -2.33 0.13 6.48
CA ASP A 64 -2.58 -0.06 7.92
C ASP A 64 -3.95 -0.71 8.16
N ILE A 65 -5.00 -0.20 7.52
CA ILE A 65 -6.35 -0.76 7.58
C ILE A 65 -6.36 -2.20 7.07
N LEU A 66 -5.73 -2.46 5.92
CA LEU A 66 -5.64 -3.80 5.35
C LEU A 66 -4.91 -4.78 6.27
N ALA A 67 -3.79 -4.37 6.85
CA ALA A 67 -3.01 -5.21 7.75
C ALA A 67 -3.74 -5.49 9.07
N ARG A 68 -4.46 -4.51 9.62
CA ARG A 68 -5.33 -4.69 10.79
C ARG A 68 -6.42 -5.73 10.54
N ASN A 69 -7.11 -5.59 9.40
CA ASN A 69 -8.15 -6.53 9.00
C ASN A 69 -7.59 -7.94 8.81
N ALA A 70 -6.44 -8.08 8.14
CA ALA A 70 -5.77 -9.37 7.94
C ALA A 70 -5.33 -10.02 9.27
N ALA A 71 -4.99 -9.22 10.28
CA ALA A 71 -4.67 -9.68 11.63
C ALA A 71 -5.89 -9.98 12.50
N GLY A 72 -7.12 -9.76 12.00
CA GLY A 72 -8.36 -9.95 12.74
C GLY A 72 -8.59 -8.90 13.85
N ARG A 73 -8.17 -7.66 13.63
CA ARG A 73 -8.24 -6.55 14.61
C ARG A 73 -9.05 -5.36 14.13
#